data_AF-E4Q7P6-F1
#
_entry.id   AF-E4Q7P6-F1
#
_cell.length_a   1.000
_cell.length_b   1.000
_cell.length_c   1.000
_cell.angle_alpha   90.00
_cell.angle_beta   90.00
_cell.angle_gamma   90.00
#
_symmetry.space_group_name_H-M   'P 1'
#
loop_
_entity.id
_entity.type
_entity.pdbx_description
1 polymer ?
#
loop_
_entity_poly.entity_id
_entity_poly.type
_entity_poly.pdbx_seq_one_letter_code
_entity_poly.pdbx_strand_id
1 'polypeptide(L)'
;MVKVFDFKKIVLVTTILFVVGVGFLVERLIFLNQAATALLFRYSKEIISFNIPIFSDHFANEAFKIENIVRFSYPMFTATNFQEVANAPVYEDDAIVIDYNQQTQEEKKNGQAESQDENIEFQKYFENSAQKMGIYNIEIMNQTDYKIDVNTLLKTNFKIFNGKKPSILIYHTHTTESYNTFSQNLVYTPGTTDRTLDFNYNVVRVGEELKKILEKQYGYKVYHSKDVNDYPEYKGSYSRSLKVIERYKSEHPDIKIFIDLHRDAIGNGSKKVKVSTVAFGYEVAKVMLVVGTDKLGLYHPFWRQNLLFAVHLQKNLSKICPQITRPINLSAARYNQHVSPYAIIIEVGSNGNTLEEALRSCQIVAKALDDTIMGR
;
A
#
# COMPACT_ATOMS: atom_id res chain seq x y z
N MET A 1 47.36 -36.60 49.40
CA MET A 1 47.52 -35.51 48.41
C MET A 1 46.15 -35.20 47.83
N VAL A 2 45.47 -34.16 48.32
CA VAL A 2 44.16 -33.75 47.79
C VAL A 2 44.43 -32.85 46.58
N LYS A 3 44.09 -33.31 45.37
CA LYS A 3 44.18 -32.49 44.15
C LYS A 3 43.13 -31.38 44.26
N VAL A 4 43.56 -30.18 44.59
CA VAL A 4 42.74 -28.97 44.48
C VAL A 4 42.52 -28.72 42.99
N PHE A 5 41.30 -28.99 42.51
CA PHE A 5 40.91 -28.69 41.15
C PHE A 5 40.75 -27.17 41.01
N ASP A 6 41.53 -26.58 40.10
CA ASP A 6 41.45 -25.16 39.79
C ASP A 6 40.20 -24.89 38.96
N PHE A 7 39.09 -24.64 39.67
CA PHE A 7 37.77 -24.40 39.11
C PHE A 7 37.78 -23.24 38.09
N LYS A 8 38.66 -22.25 38.26
CA LYS A 8 38.80 -21.13 37.32
C LYS A 8 39.34 -21.59 35.97
N LYS A 9 40.30 -22.52 35.95
CA LYS A 9 40.82 -23.10 34.70
C LYS A 9 39.75 -23.92 33.97
N ILE A 10 38.92 -24.67 34.68
CA ILE A 10 37.85 -25.45 34.07
C ILE A 10 36.80 -24.55 33.42
N VAL A 11 36.38 -23.49 34.12
CA VAL A 11 35.42 -22.52 33.57
C VAL A 11 36.01 -21.84 32.33
N LEU A 12 37.27 -21.38 32.39
CA LEU A 12 37.92 -20.74 31.24
C LEU A 12 38.01 -21.65 30.02
N VAL A 13 38.43 -22.91 30.20
CA VAL A 13 38.53 -23.88 29.10
C VAL A 13 37.15 -24.19 28.52
N THR A 14 36.14 -24.36 29.37
CA THR A 14 34.76 -24.62 28.92
C THR A 14 34.20 -23.42 28.15
N THR A 15 34.46 -22.19 28.59
CA THR A 15 34.04 -20.97 27.87
C THR A 15 34.74 -20.84 26.52
N ILE A 16 36.05 -21.11 26.45
CA ILE A 16 36.79 -21.09 25.18
C ILE A 16 36.22 -22.13 24.20
N LEU A 17 36.00 -23.36 24.67
CA LEU A 17 35.41 -24.42 23.85
C LEU A 17 33.98 -24.08 23.39
N PHE A 18 33.20 -23.42 24.24
CA PHE A 18 31.86 -22.95 23.88
C PHE A 18 31.91 -21.86 22.80
N VAL A 19 32.78 -20.85 22.95
CA VAL A 19 32.93 -19.77 21.96
C VAL A 19 33.45 -20.32 20.63
N VAL A 20 34.44 -21.21 20.65
CA VAL A 20 34.95 -21.87 19.43
C VAL A 20 33.88 -22.76 18.81
N GLY A 21 33.12 -23.51 19.61
CA GLY A 21 32.04 -24.37 19.15
C GLY A 21 30.88 -23.59 18.53
N VAL A 22 30.47 -22.48 19.14
CA VAL A 22 29.46 -21.57 18.58
C VAL A 22 29.98 -20.90 17.31
N GLY A 23 31.25 -20.47 17.31
CA GLY A 23 31.91 -19.93 16.12
C GLY A 23 31.87 -20.91 14.95
N PHE A 24 32.26 -22.16 15.19
CA PHE A 24 32.22 -23.25 14.20
C PHE A 24 30.80 -23.60 13.76
N LEU A 25 29.81 -23.51 14.66
CA LEU A 25 28.40 -23.77 14.35
C LEU A 25 27.80 -22.65 13.48
N VAL A 26 28.10 -21.39 13.78
CA VAL A 26 27.74 -20.22 12.95
C VAL A 26 28.44 -20.33 11.59
N GLU A 27 29.71 -20.72 11.58
CA GLU A 27 30.48 -20.97 10.37
C GLU A 27 29.82 -22.08 9.52
N ARG A 28 29.38 -23.17 10.13
CA ARG A 28 28.67 -24.25 9.42
C ARG A 28 27.26 -23.87 8.96
N LEU A 29 26.48 -23.17 9.78
CA LEU A 29 25.06 -22.91 9.49
C LEU A 29 24.88 -21.80 8.44
N ILE A 30 25.75 -20.78 8.47
CA ILE A 30 25.68 -19.65 7.54
C ILE A 30 26.48 -19.93 6.27
N PHE A 31 27.66 -20.56 6.37
CA PHE A 31 28.63 -20.57 5.26
C PHE A 31 28.71 -21.88 4.48
N LEU A 32 28.10 -22.99 4.94
CA LEU A 32 27.81 -24.15 4.07
C LEU A 32 26.50 -23.99 3.29
N ASN A 33 25.67 -23.01 3.68
CA ASN A 33 24.46 -22.67 2.93
C ASN A 33 24.84 -21.70 1.80
N GLN A 34 24.94 -22.23 0.58
CA GLN A 34 25.24 -21.44 -0.62
C GLN A 34 24.25 -20.29 -0.82
N ALA A 35 22.97 -20.46 -0.44
CA ALA A 35 21.97 -19.41 -0.56
C ALA A 35 22.20 -18.27 0.46
N ALA A 36 22.53 -18.60 1.71
CA ALA A 36 22.85 -17.59 2.72
C ALA A 36 24.16 -16.84 2.38
N THR A 37 25.15 -17.55 1.85
CA THR A 37 26.42 -16.96 1.40
C THR A 37 26.22 -16.04 0.19
N ALA A 38 25.36 -16.44 -0.77
CA ALA A 38 24.99 -15.60 -1.91
C ALA A 38 24.21 -14.34 -1.46
N LEU A 39 23.31 -14.48 -0.50
CA LEU A 39 22.56 -13.36 0.07
C LEU A 39 23.48 -12.35 0.77
N LEU A 40 24.43 -12.84 1.57
CA LEU A 40 25.44 -12.00 2.24
C LEU A 40 26.35 -11.29 1.23
N PHE A 41 26.79 -11.99 0.17
CA PHE A 41 27.58 -11.39 -0.90
C PHE A 41 26.80 -10.25 -1.60
N ARG A 42 25.52 -10.48 -1.89
CA ARG A 42 24.63 -9.46 -2.48
C ARG A 42 24.48 -8.23 -1.59
N TYR A 43 24.13 -8.39 -0.32
CA TYR A 43 23.97 -7.25 0.58
C TYR A 43 25.29 -6.50 0.79
N SER A 44 26.42 -7.20 0.82
CA SER A 44 27.75 -6.57 0.89
C SER A 44 28.01 -5.67 -0.32
N LYS A 45 27.63 -6.11 -1.53
CA LYS A 45 27.70 -5.32 -2.78
C LYS A 45 26.81 -4.08 -2.69
N GLU A 46 25.56 -4.23 -2.28
CA GLU A 46 24.59 -3.12 -2.16
C GLU A 46 25.03 -2.07 -1.12
N ILE A 47 25.58 -2.49 0.02
CA ILE A 47 26.10 -1.59 1.06
C ILE A 47 27.31 -0.79 0.57
N ILE A 48 28.24 -1.43 -0.16
CA ILE A 48 29.41 -0.73 -0.70
C ILE A 48 28.99 0.29 -1.77
N SER A 49 28.09 -0.09 -2.68
CA SER A 49 27.53 0.84 -3.69
C SER A 49 26.82 2.03 -3.05
N PHE A 50 26.10 1.82 -1.96
CA PHE A 50 25.40 2.88 -1.25
C PHE A 50 26.35 3.87 -0.56
N ASN A 51 27.43 3.37 0.06
CA ASN A 51 28.35 4.21 0.83
C ASN A 51 29.46 4.86 -0.01
N ILE A 52 29.73 4.35 -1.21
CA ILE A 52 30.75 4.88 -2.10
C ILE A 52 30.10 5.13 -3.48
N PRO A 53 29.50 6.32 -3.68
CA PRO A 53 28.70 6.62 -4.88
C PRO A 53 29.46 6.47 -6.20
N ILE A 54 30.80 6.55 -6.19
CA ILE A 54 31.62 6.33 -7.39
C ILE A 54 31.42 4.93 -7.98
N PHE A 55 31.02 3.94 -7.18
CA PHE A 55 30.74 2.59 -7.67
C PHE A 55 29.32 2.43 -8.25
N SER A 56 28.48 3.45 -8.14
CA SER A 56 27.18 3.52 -8.84
C SER A 56 27.31 4.06 -10.27
N ASP A 57 28.44 4.72 -10.61
CA ASP A 57 28.75 5.15 -11.97
C ASP A 57 29.18 3.97 -12.85
N HIS A 58 28.51 3.83 -14.00
CA HIS A 58 28.69 2.70 -14.92
C HIS A 58 30.14 2.53 -15.40
N PHE A 59 30.89 3.62 -15.52
CA PHE A 59 32.29 3.64 -15.98
C PHE A 59 33.28 3.14 -14.92
N ALA A 60 33.07 3.49 -13.65
CA ALA A 60 33.91 3.03 -12.54
C ALA A 60 33.61 1.57 -12.17
N ASN A 61 32.37 1.13 -12.38
CA ASN A 61 31.94 -0.24 -12.13
C ASN A 61 32.59 -1.24 -13.12
N GLU A 62 32.83 -0.83 -14.38
CA GLU A 62 33.59 -1.64 -15.34
C GLU A 62 35.08 -1.76 -14.98
N ALA A 63 35.69 -0.68 -14.47
CA ALA A 63 37.13 -0.65 -14.18
C ALA A 63 37.50 -1.40 -12.88
N PHE A 64 36.70 -1.27 -11.83
CA PHE A 64 37.05 -1.80 -10.50
C PHE A 64 36.30 -3.08 -10.10
N LYS A 65 35.17 -3.39 -10.76
CA LYS A 65 34.24 -4.50 -10.45
C LYS A 65 34.05 -4.69 -8.94
N ILE A 66 32.98 -4.13 -8.37
CA ILE A 66 32.69 -4.19 -6.91
C ILE A 66 32.81 -5.61 -6.34
N GLU A 67 32.51 -6.63 -7.13
CA GLU A 67 32.68 -8.04 -6.78
C GLU A 67 34.12 -8.41 -6.43
N ASN A 68 35.11 -7.87 -7.15
CA ASN A 68 36.52 -8.08 -6.85
C ASN A 68 36.91 -7.40 -5.54
N ILE A 69 36.33 -6.23 -5.22
CA ILE A 69 36.55 -5.54 -3.95
C ILE A 69 35.97 -6.37 -2.80
N VAL A 70 34.75 -6.89 -2.96
CA VAL A 70 34.12 -7.75 -1.95
C VAL A 70 34.92 -9.05 -1.75
N ARG A 71 35.37 -9.69 -2.84
CA ARG A 71 36.22 -10.90 -2.78
C ARG A 71 37.61 -10.63 -2.18
N PHE A 72 38.19 -9.46 -2.44
CA PHE A 72 39.48 -9.06 -1.87
C PHE A 72 39.37 -8.76 -0.38
N SER A 73 38.31 -8.04 0.02
CA SER A 73 38.08 -7.65 1.41
C SER A 73 37.68 -8.84 2.28
N TYR A 74 37.03 -9.83 1.68
CA TYR A 74 36.56 -11.03 2.34
C TYR A 74 36.97 -12.27 1.53
N PRO A 75 38.15 -12.85 1.82
CA PRO A 75 38.70 -14.00 1.10
C PRO A 75 37.76 -15.20 1.04
N MET A 76 36.79 -15.28 1.97
CA MET A 76 35.73 -16.29 1.98
C MET A 76 34.86 -16.34 0.71
N PHE A 77 34.84 -15.28 -0.10
CA PHE A 77 34.12 -15.24 -1.39
C PHE A 77 34.98 -15.62 -2.60
N THR A 78 36.26 -15.96 -2.42
CA THR A 78 37.18 -16.24 -3.54
C THR A 78 36.91 -17.57 -4.24
N ALA A 79 36.36 -18.57 -3.53
CA ALA A 79 36.11 -19.91 -4.08
C ALA A 79 34.67 -20.12 -4.61
N THR A 80 33.79 -19.12 -4.46
CA THR A 80 32.39 -19.22 -4.88
C THR A 80 32.22 -18.84 -6.35
N ASN A 81 32.08 -19.85 -7.21
CA ASN A 81 31.49 -19.67 -8.55
C ASN A 81 29.98 -19.49 -8.39
N PHE A 82 29.55 -18.24 -8.14
CA PHE A 82 28.15 -17.89 -8.30
C PHE A 82 27.86 -17.88 -9.81
N GLN A 83 27.17 -18.91 -10.31
CA GLN A 83 26.28 -18.67 -11.43
C GLN A 83 25.36 -17.55 -10.96
N GLU A 84 25.29 -16.45 -11.72
CA GLU A 84 24.17 -15.51 -11.59
C GLU A 84 22.93 -16.38 -11.57
N VAL A 85 22.32 -16.52 -10.39
CA VAL A 85 21.03 -17.16 -10.26
C VAL A 85 20.15 -16.26 -11.09
N ALA A 86 19.85 -16.73 -12.30
CA ALA A 86 19.09 -16.01 -13.31
C ALA A 86 17.91 -15.37 -12.62
N ASN A 87 17.92 -14.02 -12.61
CA ASN A 87 16.87 -13.12 -12.15
C ASN A 87 15.72 -13.84 -11.45
N ALA A 88 15.93 -14.24 -10.19
CA ALA A 88 14.79 -14.43 -9.32
C ALA A 88 14.13 -13.05 -9.25
N PRO A 89 12.89 -12.90 -9.72
CA PRO A 89 12.31 -11.58 -9.93
C PRO A 89 12.36 -10.82 -8.61
N VAL A 90 13.08 -9.70 -8.64
CA VAL A 90 12.80 -8.60 -7.72
C VAL A 90 11.35 -8.28 -8.01
N TYR A 91 10.47 -8.53 -7.04
CA TYR A 91 9.03 -8.35 -7.16
C TYR A 91 8.76 -7.00 -7.84
N GLU A 92 8.41 -7.06 -9.12
CA GLU A 92 7.81 -5.95 -9.83
C GLU A 92 6.47 -5.72 -9.13
N ASP A 93 6.24 -4.50 -8.64
CA ASP A 93 4.88 -4.04 -8.35
C ASP A 93 4.18 -3.92 -9.72
N ASP A 94 3.87 -5.06 -10.31
CA ASP A 94 2.94 -5.17 -11.39
C ASP A 94 1.58 -4.93 -10.74
N ALA A 95 0.98 -3.78 -11.02
CA ALA A 95 -0.42 -3.56 -10.76
C ALA A 95 -1.20 -4.79 -11.27
N ILE A 96 -1.98 -5.40 -10.39
CA ILE A 96 -2.71 -6.62 -10.70
C ILE A 96 -3.80 -6.28 -11.71
N VAL A 97 -3.51 -6.49 -13.00
CA VAL A 97 -4.50 -6.36 -14.08
C VAL A 97 -5.48 -7.52 -13.96
N ILE A 98 -6.68 -7.25 -13.43
CA ILE A 98 -7.78 -8.23 -13.43
C ILE A 98 -8.63 -8.03 -14.68
N ASP A 99 -8.59 -9.00 -15.61
CA ASP A 99 -9.38 -9.00 -16.85
C ASP A 99 -10.84 -9.40 -16.56
N TYR A 100 -11.75 -8.42 -16.61
CA TYR A 100 -13.20 -8.61 -16.47
C TYR A 100 -13.90 -8.35 -17.80
N ASN A 101 -13.72 -9.22 -18.79
CA ASN A 101 -14.61 -9.25 -19.94
C ASN A 101 -15.92 -9.95 -19.58
N GLN A 102 -17.01 -9.18 -19.41
CA GLN A 102 -18.29 -9.42 -20.10
C GLN A 102 -19.29 -8.27 -19.93
N GLN A 103 -19.59 -7.65 -21.09
CA GLN A 103 -20.78 -6.90 -21.49
C GLN A 103 -20.99 -5.46 -20.99
N THR A 104 -20.75 -4.52 -21.91
CA THR A 104 -21.14 -3.10 -21.89
C THR A 104 -22.33 -2.88 -22.82
N GLN A 105 -23.23 -1.96 -22.45
CA GLN A 105 -23.98 -1.15 -23.42
C GLN A 105 -24.00 0.31 -22.98
N GLU A 106 -23.97 1.18 -23.99
CA GLU A 106 -23.71 2.62 -23.98
C GLU A 106 -24.96 3.45 -23.65
N GLU A 107 -24.78 4.67 -23.12
CA GLU A 107 -25.44 5.89 -23.65
C GLU A 107 -24.85 7.21 -23.07
N LYS A 108 -24.95 8.28 -23.87
CA LYS A 108 -24.39 9.66 -23.75
C LYS A 108 -25.28 10.53 -22.80
N LYS A 109 -24.94 11.75 -22.30
CA LYS A 109 -24.36 12.96 -22.93
C LYS A 109 -24.23 14.12 -21.89
N ASN A 110 -23.21 14.97 -22.07
CA ASN A 110 -23.02 16.41 -21.72
C ASN A 110 -23.23 17.02 -20.31
N GLY A 111 -22.24 17.81 -19.87
CA GLY A 111 -22.41 18.93 -18.91
C GLY A 111 -21.13 19.32 -18.14
N GLN A 112 -20.31 20.27 -18.64
CA GLN A 112 -19.00 20.63 -18.05
C GLN A 112 -19.00 21.94 -17.23
N ALA A 113 -20.17 22.52 -16.93
CA ALA A 113 -20.31 23.73 -16.08
C ALA A 113 -21.07 23.47 -14.76
N GLU A 114 -21.54 22.24 -14.55
CA GLU A 114 -22.47 21.86 -13.47
C GLU A 114 -21.77 21.20 -12.25
N SER A 115 -20.46 20.91 -12.33
CA SER A 115 -19.76 20.02 -11.37
C SER A 115 -19.73 20.48 -9.90
N GLN A 116 -19.88 21.78 -9.62
CA GLN A 116 -19.87 22.31 -8.25
C GLN A 116 -21.26 22.32 -7.63
N ASP A 117 -22.29 22.63 -8.42
CA ASP A 117 -23.70 22.58 -8.01
C ASP A 117 -24.24 21.15 -7.97
N GLU A 118 -23.82 20.26 -8.88
CA GLU A 118 -24.16 18.83 -8.85
C GLU A 118 -23.62 18.10 -7.63
N ASN A 119 -22.43 18.46 -7.15
CA ASN A 119 -21.89 17.88 -5.91
C ASN A 119 -22.71 18.32 -4.68
N ILE A 120 -23.26 19.54 -4.69
CA ILE A 120 -24.19 20.02 -3.67
C ILE A 120 -25.54 19.30 -3.79
N GLU A 121 -26.01 19.02 -5.00
CA GLU A 121 -27.26 18.29 -5.27
C GLU A 121 -27.17 16.81 -4.91
N PHE A 122 -26.07 16.12 -5.25
CA PHE A 122 -25.75 14.76 -4.81
C PHE A 122 -25.79 14.65 -3.28
N GLN A 123 -25.25 15.66 -2.58
CA GLN A 123 -25.23 15.69 -1.12
C GLN A 123 -26.63 15.75 -0.51
N LYS A 124 -27.59 16.44 -1.15
CA LYS A 124 -29.00 16.50 -0.69
C LYS A 124 -29.72 15.15 -0.78
N TYR A 125 -29.42 14.34 -1.79
CA TYR A 125 -29.99 12.98 -1.91
C TYR A 125 -29.42 12.02 -0.86
N PHE A 126 -28.17 12.24 -0.47
CA PHE A 126 -27.46 11.43 0.50
C PHE A 126 -27.99 11.59 1.93
N GLU A 127 -28.25 12.83 2.35
CA GLU A 127 -28.78 13.18 3.68
C GLU A 127 -30.18 12.57 3.95
N ASN A 128 -30.93 12.27 2.88
CA ASN A 128 -32.28 11.69 2.95
C ASN A 128 -32.32 10.15 2.87
N SER A 129 -31.17 9.47 2.71
CA SER A 129 -31.12 8.01 2.61
C SER A 129 -31.13 7.35 4.01
N ALA A 130 -32.32 6.98 4.48
CA ALA A 130 -32.49 6.22 5.72
C ALA A 130 -32.02 4.76 5.57
N GLN A 131 -31.39 4.25 6.62
CA GLN A 131 -30.81 2.91 6.79
C GLN A 131 -31.71 1.77 6.28
N LYS A 132 -31.25 1.01 5.28
CA LYS A 132 -31.76 -0.33 5.02
C LYS A 132 -30.96 -1.36 5.82
N MET A 133 -31.62 -1.99 6.80
CA MET A 133 -31.16 -3.22 7.44
C MET A 133 -31.16 -4.34 6.38
N GLY A 134 -29.99 -4.93 6.12
CA GLY A 134 -29.84 -6.02 5.15
C GLY A 134 -28.64 -6.91 5.47
N ILE A 135 -28.64 -8.12 4.92
CA ILE A 135 -27.46 -8.99 4.87
C ILE A 135 -26.48 -8.34 3.88
N TYR A 136 -25.32 -7.90 4.38
CA TYR A 136 -24.29 -7.29 3.54
C TYR A 136 -23.36 -8.40 3.03
N ASN A 137 -23.32 -8.59 1.71
CA ASN A 137 -22.37 -9.49 1.08
C ASN A 137 -20.97 -8.85 1.15
N ILE A 138 -20.17 -9.29 2.11
CA ILE A 138 -18.76 -8.93 2.20
C ILE A 138 -17.98 -9.89 1.31
N GLU A 139 -17.32 -9.33 0.32
CA GLU A 139 -16.53 -10.08 -0.65
C GLU A 139 -15.05 -9.83 -0.41
N ILE A 140 -14.27 -10.91 -0.30
CA ILE A 140 -12.83 -10.86 -0.12
C ILE A 140 -12.19 -11.73 -1.21
N MET A 141 -11.36 -11.10 -2.05
CA MET A 141 -10.41 -11.78 -2.91
C MET A 141 -9.14 -12.06 -2.10
N ASN A 142 -9.00 -13.31 -1.64
CA ASN A 142 -7.88 -13.71 -0.79
C ASN A 142 -6.71 -14.24 -1.63
N GLN A 143 -5.60 -13.50 -1.64
CA GLN A 143 -4.37 -13.88 -2.33
C GLN A 143 -3.40 -14.67 -1.42
N THR A 144 -3.86 -15.04 -0.22
CA THR A 144 -3.11 -15.81 0.78
C THR A 144 -3.76 -17.18 1.01
N ASP A 145 -3.12 -18.02 1.81
CA ASP A 145 -3.68 -19.27 2.32
C ASP A 145 -4.32 -19.10 3.72
N TYR A 146 -4.43 -17.87 4.23
CA TYR A 146 -5.04 -17.61 5.52
C TYR A 146 -6.54 -17.86 5.49
N LYS A 147 -7.05 -18.59 6.49
CA LYS A 147 -8.48 -18.82 6.66
C LYS A 147 -9.13 -17.57 7.27
N ILE A 148 -10.05 -16.95 6.53
CA ILE A 148 -10.77 -15.76 6.95
C ILE A 148 -12.23 -16.10 7.23
N ASP A 149 -12.65 -15.89 8.48
CA ASP A 149 -14.06 -16.02 8.87
C ASP A 149 -14.72 -14.64 8.85
N VAL A 150 -15.32 -14.32 7.71
CA VAL A 150 -16.01 -13.05 7.47
C VAL A 150 -17.19 -12.85 8.44
N ASN A 151 -17.91 -13.92 8.78
CA ASN A 151 -19.04 -13.84 9.71
C ASN A 151 -18.59 -13.46 11.11
N THR A 152 -17.46 -14.02 11.56
CA THR A 152 -16.85 -13.65 12.84
C THR A 152 -16.36 -12.21 12.82
N LEU A 153 -15.70 -11.76 11.74
CA LEU A 153 -15.27 -10.35 11.60
C LEU A 153 -16.47 -9.38 11.67
N LEU A 154 -17.56 -9.66 10.94
CA LEU A 154 -18.76 -8.82 10.95
C LEU A 154 -19.49 -8.75 12.30
N LYS A 155 -19.43 -9.83 13.08
CA LYS A 155 -20.02 -9.91 14.43
C LYS A 155 -19.12 -9.28 15.49
N THR A 156 -17.85 -9.07 15.18
CA THR A 156 -16.90 -8.45 16.10
C THR A 156 -17.29 -6.99 16.29
N ASN A 157 -17.44 -6.55 17.54
CA ASN A 157 -17.73 -5.15 17.82
C ASN A 157 -16.52 -4.30 17.40
N PHE A 158 -16.74 -3.33 16.52
CA PHE A 158 -15.69 -2.48 15.98
C PHE A 158 -16.06 -1.00 16.16
N LYS A 159 -15.17 -0.26 16.82
CA LYS A 159 -15.29 1.17 17.02
C LYS A 159 -13.90 1.76 17.24
N ILE A 160 -13.58 2.85 16.54
CA ILE A 160 -12.33 3.58 16.73
C ILE A 160 -12.55 4.77 17.67
N PHE A 161 -13.72 5.42 17.58
CA PHE A 161 -14.06 6.57 18.41
C PHE A 161 -14.13 6.23 19.90
N ASN A 162 -13.37 6.95 20.72
CA ASN A 162 -13.27 6.76 22.18
C ASN A 162 -13.60 8.03 22.98
N GLY A 163 -14.40 8.94 22.42
CA GLY A 163 -14.74 10.23 23.03
C GLY A 163 -14.14 11.44 22.31
N LYS A 164 -13.09 11.23 21.50
CA LYS A 164 -12.52 12.23 20.60
C LYS A 164 -12.33 11.63 19.21
N LYS A 165 -12.65 12.39 18.16
CA LYS A 165 -12.42 11.95 16.77
C LYS A 165 -10.90 11.80 16.53
N PRO A 166 -10.44 10.66 16.00
CA PRO A 166 -9.03 10.49 15.65
C PRO A 166 -8.66 11.39 14.48
N SER A 167 -7.37 11.74 14.38
CA SER A 167 -6.85 12.40 13.19
C SER A 167 -6.54 11.38 12.10
N ILE A 168 -6.72 11.80 10.85
CA ILE A 168 -6.58 10.97 9.65
C ILE A 168 -5.41 11.52 8.83
N LEU A 169 -4.55 10.64 8.32
CA LEU A 169 -3.57 10.97 7.27
C LEU A 169 -4.03 10.35 5.95
N ILE A 170 -4.21 11.19 4.93
CA ILE A 170 -4.31 10.79 3.54
C ILE A 170 -2.94 11.03 2.90
N TYR A 171 -2.40 10.00 2.27
CA TYR A 171 -1.15 10.06 1.51
C TYR A 171 -1.27 9.19 0.26
N HIS A 172 -0.27 9.27 -0.60
CA HIS A 172 -0.26 8.57 -1.88
C HIS A 172 1.12 7.94 -2.08
N THR A 173 1.20 6.62 -2.11
CA THR A 173 2.42 5.93 -2.54
C THR A 173 2.67 6.16 -4.03
N HIS A 174 1.62 6.19 -4.85
CA HIS A 174 1.69 6.53 -6.27
C HIS A 174 1.05 7.89 -6.51
N THR A 175 1.76 8.95 -6.12
CA THR A 175 1.27 10.34 -6.17
C THR A 175 0.89 10.79 -7.58
N THR A 176 1.54 10.25 -8.61
CA THR A 176 1.30 10.70 -9.99
C THR A 176 0.08 10.07 -10.67
N GLU A 177 -0.61 9.12 -10.05
CA GLU A 177 -1.71 8.38 -10.72
C GLU A 177 -2.86 9.29 -11.16
N SER A 178 -3.11 9.32 -12.47
CA SER A 178 -4.19 10.09 -13.07
C SER A 178 -5.35 9.23 -13.53
N TYR A 179 -6.48 9.89 -13.75
CA TYR A 179 -7.70 9.32 -14.31
C TYR A 179 -7.76 9.57 -15.81
N ASN A 180 -8.69 8.89 -16.49
CA ASN A 180 -8.90 9.09 -17.91
C ASN A 180 -9.59 10.43 -18.18
N THR A 181 -9.13 11.16 -19.19
CA THR A 181 -9.75 12.41 -19.63
C THR A 181 -10.60 12.16 -20.87
N PHE A 182 -11.93 12.20 -20.75
CA PHE A 182 -12.84 12.10 -21.91
C PHE A 182 -13.18 13.46 -22.56
N SER A 183 -12.56 14.57 -22.13
CA SER A 183 -12.81 15.89 -22.73
C SER A 183 -12.01 16.06 -24.01
N GLN A 184 -12.71 16.16 -25.15
CA GLN A 184 -12.15 16.42 -26.49
C GLN A 184 -11.42 17.77 -26.60
N ASN A 185 -11.54 18.67 -25.62
CA ASN A 185 -10.95 20.01 -25.64
C ASN A 185 -9.70 20.17 -24.76
N LEU A 186 -9.19 19.10 -24.17
CA LEU A 186 -7.89 19.11 -23.51
C LEU A 186 -6.88 18.40 -24.41
N VAL A 187 -6.04 19.19 -25.10
CA VAL A 187 -4.85 18.65 -25.76
C VAL A 187 -3.89 18.20 -24.65
N TYR A 188 -3.89 16.90 -24.34
CA TYR A 188 -2.98 16.26 -23.39
C TYR A 188 -1.60 15.99 -24.02
N THR A 189 -0.51 16.27 -23.27
CA THR A 189 0.74 15.46 -23.13
C THR A 189 1.76 16.21 -22.23
N PRO A 190 2.72 15.57 -21.50
CA PRO A 190 3.29 14.22 -21.67
C PRO A 190 3.52 13.34 -20.39
N GLY A 191 3.63 12.01 -20.58
CA GLY A 191 4.23 11.08 -19.60
C GLY A 191 3.86 9.59 -19.77
N THR A 192 2.61 9.26 -19.50
CA THR A 192 1.83 8.13 -20.02
C THR A 192 0.38 8.48 -19.72
N THR A 193 -0.59 7.96 -20.47
CA THR A 193 -2.01 8.35 -20.39
C THR A 193 -2.68 8.14 -19.02
N ASP A 194 -1.93 7.71 -18.01
CA ASP A 194 -2.38 7.31 -16.67
C ASP A 194 -1.59 7.95 -15.52
N ARG A 195 -0.63 8.86 -15.79
CA ARG A 195 0.14 9.58 -14.76
C ARG A 195 0.41 11.05 -15.10
N THR A 196 0.40 11.93 -14.10
CA THR A 196 0.75 13.35 -14.20
C THR A 196 1.25 13.93 -12.87
N LEU A 197 2.14 14.93 -12.95
CA LEU A 197 2.57 15.74 -11.80
C LEU A 197 1.62 16.91 -11.52
N ASP A 198 0.62 17.15 -12.37
CA ASP A 198 -0.41 18.16 -12.09
C ASP A 198 -1.45 17.60 -11.11
N PHE A 199 -1.37 18.08 -9.87
CA PHE A 199 -2.24 17.67 -8.77
C PHE A 199 -3.72 18.03 -8.96
N ASN A 200 -4.09 18.80 -9.99
CA ASN A 200 -5.48 19.03 -10.33
C ASN A 200 -6.13 17.86 -11.07
N TYR A 201 -5.33 16.96 -11.63
CA TYR A 201 -5.78 15.89 -12.54
C TYR A 201 -5.39 14.48 -12.08
N ASN A 202 -4.90 14.32 -10.86
CA ASN A 202 -4.43 13.04 -10.32
C ASN A 202 -5.07 12.68 -8.96
N VAL A 203 -4.68 11.56 -8.37
CA VAL A 203 -5.21 11.07 -7.08
C VAL A 203 -5.06 12.06 -5.92
N VAL A 204 -4.11 13.01 -5.99
CA VAL A 204 -4.01 14.11 -5.02
C VAL A 204 -5.27 14.99 -5.04
N ARG A 205 -5.89 15.20 -6.20
CA ARG A 205 -7.16 15.93 -6.30
C ARG A 205 -8.28 15.21 -5.57
N VAL A 206 -8.34 13.89 -5.68
CA VAL A 206 -9.32 13.03 -4.99
C VAL A 206 -9.08 13.06 -3.48
N GLY A 207 -7.82 13.01 -3.06
CA GLY A 207 -7.41 13.15 -1.65
C GLY A 207 -7.82 14.49 -1.04
N GLU A 208 -7.69 15.58 -1.79
CA GLU A 208 -8.12 16.91 -1.34
C GLU A 208 -9.65 17.00 -1.17
N GLU A 209 -10.43 16.41 -2.08
CA GLU A 209 -11.89 16.39 -1.95
C GLU A 209 -12.34 15.52 -0.77
N LEU A 210 -11.74 14.33 -0.59
CA LEU A 210 -12.03 13.48 0.56
C LEU A 210 -11.70 14.18 1.88
N LYS A 211 -10.54 14.83 1.96
CA LYS A 211 -10.15 15.66 3.12
C LYS A 211 -11.22 16.71 3.41
N LYS A 212 -11.57 17.52 2.41
CA LYS A 212 -12.55 18.62 2.54
C LYS A 212 -13.89 18.13 3.08
N ILE A 213 -14.38 16.98 2.61
CA ILE A 213 -15.65 16.39 3.07
C ILE A 213 -15.53 15.93 4.53
N LEU A 214 -14.47 15.17 4.86
CA LEU A 214 -14.22 14.69 6.23
C LEU A 214 -14.08 15.83 7.26
N GLU A 215 -13.43 16.93 6.87
CA GLU A 215 -13.29 18.10 7.73
C GLU A 215 -14.61 18.87 7.86
N LYS A 216 -15.26 19.22 6.75
CA LYS A 216 -16.43 20.12 6.77
C LYS A 216 -17.72 19.46 7.26
N GLN A 217 -17.99 18.23 6.83
CA GLN A 217 -19.26 17.55 7.16
C GLN A 217 -19.14 16.73 8.44
N TYR A 218 -17.98 16.14 8.68
CA TYR A 218 -17.79 15.21 9.78
C TYR A 218 -16.86 15.73 10.89
N GLY A 219 -16.20 16.88 10.72
CA GLY A 219 -15.39 17.47 11.79
C GLY A 219 -14.16 16.65 12.19
N TYR A 220 -13.61 15.84 11.27
CA TYR A 220 -12.31 15.22 11.48
C TYR A 220 -11.19 16.23 11.30
N LYS A 221 -10.05 15.98 11.96
CA LYS A 221 -8.79 16.64 11.63
C LYS A 221 -8.06 15.78 10.61
N VAL A 222 -7.84 16.31 9.40
CA VAL A 222 -7.31 15.51 8.29
C VAL A 222 -6.04 16.14 7.72
N TYR A 223 -4.97 15.37 7.77
CA TYR A 223 -3.72 15.69 7.11
C TYR A 223 -3.73 15.07 5.71
N HIS A 224 -3.24 15.83 4.74
CA HIS A 224 -3.11 15.37 3.36
C HIS A 224 -1.70 15.67 2.88
N SER A 225 -0.92 14.60 2.68
CA SER A 225 0.44 14.71 2.15
C SER A 225 0.40 14.74 0.63
N LYS A 226 1.03 15.77 0.04
CA LYS A 226 1.18 15.93 -1.42
C LYS A 226 2.60 15.60 -1.90
N ASP A 227 3.45 15.05 -1.03
CA ASP A 227 4.80 14.63 -1.38
C ASP A 227 4.74 13.62 -2.54
N VAL A 228 5.57 13.86 -3.56
CA VAL A 228 5.67 12.98 -4.73
C VAL A 228 6.54 11.79 -4.39
N ASN A 229 5.95 10.59 -4.40
CA ASN A 229 6.62 9.36 -3.97
C ASN A 229 7.01 8.44 -5.12
N ASP A 230 6.51 8.61 -6.33
CA ASP A 230 6.67 7.69 -7.46
C ASP A 230 7.32 8.32 -8.70
N TYR A 231 7.87 9.53 -8.56
CA TYR A 231 8.58 10.25 -9.63
C TYR A 231 9.87 10.91 -9.09
N PRO A 232 10.98 10.96 -9.87
CA PRO A 232 11.15 10.44 -11.24
C PRO A 232 11.25 8.92 -11.32
N GLU A 233 11.44 8.23 -10.19
CA GLU A 233 11.55 6.78 -10.14
C GLU A 233 10.32 6.16 -9.48
N TYR A 234 9.65 5.24 -10.17
CA TYR A 234 8.53 4.50 -9.58
C TYR A 234 9.00 3.53 -8.49
N LYS A 235 10.15 2.87 -8.72
CA LYS A 235 10.78 1.96 -7.78
C LYS A 235 11.14 2.69 -6.48
N GLY A 236 10.86 2.05 -5.35
CA GLY A 236 11.10 2.62 -4.02
C GLY A 236 10.02 3.59 -3.52
N SER A 237 8.89 3.70 -4.24
CA SER A 237 7.78 4.58 -3.86
C SER A 237 7.23 4.28 -2.48
N TYR A 238 7.03 3.00 -2.14
CA TYR A 238 6.65 2.59 -0.79
C TYR A 238 7.67 2.99 0.28
N SER A 239 8.98 2.93 -0.02
CA SER A 239 10.01 3.37 0.93
C SER A 239 9.98 4.89 1.15
N ARG A 240 9.69 5.67 0.11
CA ARG A 240 9.55 7.13 0.21
C ARG A 240 8.26 7.52 0.94
N SER A 241 7.12 6.90 0.61
CA SER A 241 5.87 7.16 1.31
C SER A 241 5.92 6.69 2.77
N LEU A 242 6.71 5.68 3.12
CA LEU A 242 6.94 5.30 4.52
C LEU A 242 7.61 6.44 5.31
N LYS A 243 8.62 7.11 4.73
CA LYS A 243 9.27 8.27 5.37
C LYS A 243 8.29 9.42 5.60
N VAL A 244 7.36 9.63 4.65
CA VAL A 244 6.27 10.60 4.80
C VAL A 244 5.40 10.23 6.00
N ILE A 245 4.94 8.97 6.08
CA ILE A 245 4.13 8.49 7.21
C ILE A 245 4.86 8.70 8.54
N GLU A 246 6.13 8.33 8.62
CA GLU A 246 6.95 8.46 9.83
C GLU A 246 7.09 9.93 10.27
N ARG A 247 7.33 10.84 9.32
CA ARG A 247 7.35 12.29 9.58
C ARG A 247 6.02 12.77 10.17
N TYR A 248 4.90 12.51 9.50
CA TYR A 248 3.57 12.92 9.99
C TYR A 248 3.24 12.30 11.34
N LYS A 249 3.57 11.03 11.57
CA LYS A 249 3.35 10.35 12.85
C LYS A 249 4.16 10.98 13.98
N SER A 250 5.37 11.46 13.68
CA SER A 250 6.23 12.15 14.65
C SER A 250 5.72 13.56 14.99
N GLU A 251 5.27 14.31 13.99
CA GLU A 251 4.77 15.68 14.15
C GLU A 251 3.35 15.70 14.76
N HIS A 252 2.56 14.65 14.49
CA HIS A 252 1.14 14.56 14.81
C HIS A 252 0.78 13.17 15.38
N PRO A 253 1.15 12.89 16.64
CA PRO A 253 0.90 11.58 17.27
C PRO A 253 -0.58 11.26 17.51
N ASP A 254 -1.47 12.24 17.30
CA ASP A 254 -2.93 12.08 17.29
C ASP A 254 -3.47 11.39 16.04
N ILE A 255 -2.67 11.23 14.98
CA ILE A 255 -3.05 10.45 13.80
C ILE A 255 -3.19 8.98 14.18
N LYS A 256 -4.36 8.41 13.89
CA LYS A 256 -4.65 6.97 14.10
C LYS A 256 -4.95 6.23 12.80
N ILE A 257 -5.53 6.92 11.83
CA ILE A 257 -5.99 6.32 10.58
C ILE A 257 -5.08 6.77 9.45
N PHE A 258 -4.59 5.82 8.67
CA PHE A 258 -3.64 6.04 7.58
C PHE A 258 -4.25 5.50 6.30
N ILE A 259 -4.57 6.39 5.37
CA ILE A 259 -5.20 6.06 4.09
C ILE A 259 -4.17 6.32 3.00
N ASP A 260 -3.71 5.24 2.38
CA ASP A 260 -2.99 5.33 1.11
C ASP A 260 -4.04 5.36 0.00
N LEU A 261 -4.28 6.54 -0.56
CA LEU A 261 -5.37 6.74 -1.53
C LEU A 261 -4.82 6.59 -2.95
N HIS A 262 -5.41 5.70 -3.73
CA HIS A 262 -4.96 5.33 -5.07
C HIS A 262 -6.14 5.25 -6.04
N ARG A 263 -5.82 4.93 -7.29
CA ARG A 263 -6.76 4.43 -8.29
C ARG A 263 -6.20 3.16 -8.92
N ASP A 264 -7.04 2.15 -9.14
CA ASP A 264 -6.58 0.88 -9.67
C ASP A 264 -6.09 1.03 -11.14
N ALA A 265 -5.26 0.12 -11.63
CA ALA A 265 -4.87 0.07 -13.04
C ALA A 265 -5.44 -1.19 -13.67
N ILE A 266 -6.55 -1.05 -14.41
CA ILE A 266 -7.29 -2.18 -14.97
C ILE A 266 -7.29 -2.11 -16.49
N GLY A 267 -6.88 -3.20 -17.11
CA GLY A 267 -6.78 -3.37 -18.55
C GLY A 267 -5.34 -3.54 -19.02
N ASN A 268 -5.13 -3.62 -20.33
CA ASN A 268 -3.83 -3.92 -20.93
C ASN A 268 -3.42 -2.87 -21.97
N GLY A 269 -2.25 -2.26 -21.76
CA GLY A 269 -1.69 -1.28 -22.70
C GLY A 269 -2.65 -0.12 -22.98
N SER A 270 -3.26 -0.10 -24.18
CA SER A 270 -4.16 0.96 -24.61
C SER A 270 -5.62 0.79 -24.15
N LYS A 271 -6.03 -0.40 -23.69
CA LYS A 271 -7.40 -0.66 -23.24
C LYS A 271 -7.49 -0.49 -21.73
N LYS A 272 -8.17 0.56 -21.30
CA LYS A 272 -8.46 0.84 -19.88
C LYS A 272 -9.90 0.45 -19.57
N VAL A 273 -10.12 -0.17 -18.42
CA VAL A 273 -11.44 -0.61 -18.00
C VAL A 273 -11.98 0.35 -16.96
N LYS A 274 -13.07 1.05 -17.28
CA LYS A 274 -13.81 1.87 -16.30
C LYS A 274 -14.54 0.96 -15.32
N VAL A 275 -14.42 1.24 -14.02
CA VAL A 275 -15.20 0.58 -12.95
C VAL A 275 -16.09 1.59 -12.26
N SER A 276 -17.36 1.65 -12.67
CA SER A 276 -18.35 2.58 -12.13
C SER A 276 -19.66 1.89 -11.76
N THR A 277 -20.49 2.59 -11.00
CA THR A 277 -21.90 2.29 -10.76
C THR A 277 -22.69 3.59 -10.77
N VAL A 278 -24.01 3.50 -10.74
CA VAL A 278 -24.88 4.66 -10.50
C VAL A 278 -25.22 4.75 -9.02
N ALA A 279 -25.05 5.93 -8.43
CA ALA A 279 -25.51 6.26 -7.09
C ALA A 279 -26.23 7.62 -7.14
N PHE A 280 -27.43 7.67 -6.58
CA PHE A 280 -28.24 8.90 -6.52
C PHE A 280 -28.45 9.61 -7.88
N GLY A 281 -28.51 8.84 -8.97
CA GLY A 281 -28.68 9.37 -10.33
C GLY A 281 -27.38 9.76 -11.05
N TYR A 282 -26.23 9.68 -10.38
CA TYR A 282 -24.93 10.04 -10.96
C TYR A 282 -24.03 8.82 -11.12
N GLU A 283 -23.19 8.83 -12.15
CA GLU A 283 -22.09 7.87 -12.25
C GLU A 283 -21.01 8.18 -11.20
N VAL A 284 -20.65 7.13 -10.44
CA VAL A 284 -19.61 7.15 -9.41
C VAL A 284 -18.64 6.01 -9.64
N ALA A 285 -17.37 6.22 -9.32
CA ALA A 285 -16.36 5.18 -9.34
C ALA A 285 -16.62 4.12 -8.25
N LYS A 286 -16.38 2.85 -8.60
CA LYS A 286 -16.38 1.77 -7.60
C LYS A 286 -15.14 1.87 -6.72
N VAL A 287 -15.25 1.40 -5.48
CA VAL A 287 -14.19 1.44 -4.47
C VAL A 287 -13.68 0.02 -4.20
N MET A 288 -12.37 -0.17 -4.23
CA MET A 288 -11.72 -1.38 -3.71
C MET A 288 -10.92 -1.02 -2.46
N LEU A 289 -10.98 -1.89 -1.46
CA LEU A 289 -10.15 -1.81 -0.27
C LEU A 289 -9.04 -2.85 -0.40
N VAL A 290 -7.78 -2.45 -0.19
CA VAL A 290 -6.65 -3.38 -0.22
C VAL A 290 -6.06 -3.48 1.18
N VAL A 291 -5.90 -4.71 1.66
CA VAL A 291 -5.29 -5.04 2.95
C VAL A 291 -4.07 -5.91 2.70
N GLY A 292 -2.90 -5.40 3.07
CA GLY A 292 -1.65 -6.15 3.02
C GLY A 292 -1.50 -7.10 4.20
N THR A 293 -0.73 -8.16 4.03
CA THR A 293 -0.50 -9.18 5.07
C THR A 293 1.00 -9.40 5.32
N ASP A 294 1.31 -10.25 6.30
CA ASP A 294 2.65 -10.78 6.57
C ASP A 294 2.95 -12.05 5.77
N LYS A 295 2.14 -12.42 4.76
CA LYS A 295 2.26 -13.69 4.03
C LYS A 295 3.62 -13.88 3.37
N LEU A 296 4.23 -12.81 2.86
CA LEU A 296 5.56 -12.84 2.26
C LEU A 296 6.71 -12.71 3.29
N GLY A 297 6.43 -12.80 4.59
CA GLY A 297 7.43 -12.86 5.66
C GLY A 297 7.86 -11.51 6.24
N LEU A 298 7.34 -10.39 5.73
CA LEU A 298 7.61 -9.07 6.29
C LEU A 298 6.77 -8.81 7.55
N TYR A 299 7.37 -8.13 8.55
CA TYR A 299 6.70 -7.80 9.81
C TYR A 299 5.45 -6.93 9.60
N HIS A 300 4.27 -7.48 9.95
CA HIS A 300 3.00 -6.78 9.94
C HIS A 300 2.08 -7.24 11.10
N PRO A 301 2.23 -6.71 12.31
CA PRO A 301 1.47 -7.18 13.49
C PRO A 301 -0.01 -6.81 13.45
N PHE A 302 -0.39 -5.91 12.54
CA PHE A 302 -1.69 -5.24 12.51
C PHE A 302 -2.62 -5.69 11.38
N TRP A 303 -2.22 -6.64 10.52
CA TRP A 303 -2.99 -6.94 9.30
C TRP A 303 -4.40 -7.45 9.61
N ARG A 304 -4.59 -8.18 10.72
CA ARG A 304 -5.91 -8.66 11.15
C ARG A 304 -6.82 -7.52 11.59
N GLN A 305 -6.26 -6.51 12.26
CA GLN A 305 -6.97 -5.30 12.67
C GLN A 305 -7.30 -4.43 11.45
N ASN A 306 -6.37 -4.30 10.50
CA ASN A 306 -6.62 -3.62 9.23
C ASN A 306 -7.70 -4.33 8.40
N LEU A 307 -7.71 -5.68 8.40
CA LEU A 307 -8.76 -6.46 7.76
C LEU A 307 -10.12 -6.26 8.44
N LEU A 308 -10.17 -6.26 9.77
CA LEU A 308 -11.39 -5.96 10.52
C LEU A 308 -11.90 -4.55 10.17
N PHE A 309 -11.01 -3.56 10.12
CA PHE A 309 -11.35 -2.20 9.68
C PHE A 309 -11.91 -2.19 8.25
N ALA A 310 -11.26 -2.89 7.31
CA ALA A 310 -11.70 -2.98 5.92
C ALA A 310 -13.08 -3.65 5.78
N VAL A 311 -13.35 -4.72 6.53
CA VAL A 311 -14.65 -5.42 6.51
C VAL A 311 -15.78 -4.50 7.01
N HIS A 312 -15.56 -3.76 8.09
CA HIS A 312 -16.56 -2.80 8.58
C HIS A 312 -16.71 -1.60 7.63
N LEU A 313 -15.62 -1.17 6.98
CA LEU A 313 -15.68 -0.13 5.96
C LEU A 313 -16.45 -0.59 4.72
N GLN A 314 -16.19 -1.80 4.21
CA GLN A 314 -16.94 -2.37 3.08
C GLN A 314 -18.42 -2.52 3.43
N LYS A 315 -18.75 -3.02 4.63
CA LYS A 315 -20.14 -3.07 5.14
C LYS A 315 -20.81 -1.70 5.05
N ASN A 316 -20.16 -0.64 5.51
CA ASN A 316 -20.73 0.71 5.51
C ASN A 316 -20.77 1.35 4.11
N LEU A 317 -19.81 1.06 3.24
CA LEU A 317 -19.90 1.40 1.82
C LEU A 317 -21.12 0.75 1.16
N SER A 318 -21.31 -0.57 1.36
CA SER A 318 -22.44 -1.32 0.79
C SER A 318 -23.79 -0.93 1.39
N LYS A 319 -23.83 -0.47 2.66
CA LYS A 319 -25.04 0.13 3.26
C LYS A 319 -25.52 1.37 2.50
N ILE A 320 -24.57 2.20 2.08
CA ILE A 320 -24.83 3.48 1.44
C ILE A 320 -25.13 3.28 -0.04
N CYS A 321 -24.30 2.51 -0.74
CA CYS A 321 -24.45 2.17 -2.14
C CYS A 321 -24.07 0.69 -2.37
N PRO A 322 -25.04 -0.23 -2.45
CA PRO A 322 -24.77 -1.67 -2.50
C PRO A 322 -23.81 -2.13 -3.61
N GLN A 323 -23.77 -1.42 -4.74
CA GLN A 323 -22.93 -1.78 -5.90
C GLN A 323 -21.60 -1.01 -5.97
N ILE A 324 -21.28 -0.15 -5.00
CA ILE A 324 -20.05 0.65 -5.04
C ILE A 324 -18.80 -0.17 -4.76
N THR A 325 -18.91 -1.23 -3.95
CA THR A 325 -17.74 -1.99 -3.50
C THR A 325 -17.35 -3.04 -4.53
N ARG A 326 -16.06 -3.09 -4.84
CA ARG A 326 -15.39 -4.29 -5.35
C ARG A 326 -14.98 -5.19 -4.16
N PRO A 327 -14.63 -6.47 -4.39
CA PRO A 327 -14.08 -7.32 -3.34
C PRO A 327 -12.88 -6.67 -2.63
N ILE A 328 -12.77 -6.84 -1.32
CA ILE A 328 -11.55 -6.51 -0.57
C ILE A 328 -10.42 -7.35 -1.16
N ASN A 329 -9.33 -6.72 -1.59
CA ASN A 329 -8.12 -7.44 -1.96
C ASN A 329 -7.29 -7.71 -0.69
N LEU A 330 -7.33 -8.95 -0.20
CA LEU A 330 -6.44 -9.40 0.86
C LEU A 330 -5.13 -9.88 0.21
N SER A 331 -4.18 -8.96 0.11
CA SER A 331 -2.92 -9.12 -0.62
C SER A 331 -1.89 -9.89 0.21
N ALA A 332 -1.06 -10.68 -0.48
CA ALA A 332 0.10 -11.32 0.13
C ALA A 332 1.20 -10.31 0.48
N ALA A 333 1.29 -9.20 -0.27
CA ALA A 333 2.23 -8.11 0.00
C ALA A 333 1.81 -7.32 1.24
N ARG A 334 2.79 -6.66 1.88
CA ARG A 334 2.58 -5.97 3.16
C ARG A 334 2.16 -4.50 3.00
N TYR A 335 2.70 -3.83 1.98
CA TYR A 335 2.65 -2.37 1.84
C TYR A 335 3.16 -1.63 3.10
N ASN A 336 2.75 -0.37 3.28
CA ASN A 336 3.03 0.42 4.48
C ASN A 336 1.99 0.24 5.60
N GLN A 337 1.19 -0.83 5.56
CA GLN A 337 0.07 -1.01 6.49
C GLN A 337 0.45 -1.49 7.90
N HIS A 338 1.72 -1.88 8.08
CA HIS A 338 2.29 -2.25 9.39
C HIS A 338 2.45 -1.08 10.38
N VAL A 339 2.20 0.16 9.95
CA VAL A 339 2.43 1.37 10.75
C VAL A 339 1.32 1.67 11.77
N SER A 340 0.13 1.08 11.60
CA SER A 340 -1.05 1.30 12.44
C SER A 340 -2.06 0.14 12.31
N PRO A 341 -2.90 -0.13 13.33
CA PRO A 341 -4.07 -1.02 13.25
C PRO A 341 -5.25 -0.48 12.43
N TYR A 342 -5.14 0.75 11.91
CA TYR A 342 -6.14 1.37 11.03
C TYR A 342 -5.47 1.96 9.77
N ALA A 343 -4.54 1.20 9.18
CA ALA A 343 -3.88 1.55 7.93
C ALA A 343 -4.48 0.74 6.76
N ILE A 344 -4.85 1.42 5.67
CA ILE A 344 -5.55 0.79 4.55
C ILE A 344 -5.21 1.50 3.23
N ILE A 345 -5.27 0.77 2.13
CA ILE A 345 -5.30 1.35 0.80
C ILE A 345 -6.76 1.44 0.34
N ILE A 346 -7.14 2.60 -0.18
CA ILE A 346 -8.45 2.80 -0.80
C ILE A 346 -8.22 3.13 -2.26
N GLU A 347 -8.65 2.24 -3.14
CA GLU A 347 -8.67 2.42 -4.59
C GLU A 347 -10.00 3.03 -5.00
N VAL A 348 -9.99 4.28 -5.47
CA VAL A 348 -11.21 4.96 -5.94
C VAL A 348 -11.23 4.90 -7.47
N GLY A 349 -11.95 3.93 -8.02
CA GLY A 349 -12.03 3.70 -9.45
C GLY A 349 -10.79 3.01 -10.01
N SER A 350 -10.53 3.33 -11.28
CA SER A 350 -9.41 2.82 -12.06
C SER A 350 -8.86 3.90 -13.01
N ASN A 351 -7.76 3.61 -13.69
CA ASN A 351 -7.23 4.43 -14.77
C ASN A 351 -8.19 4.60 -15.97
N GLY A 352 -9.26 3.80 -16.08
CA GLY A 352 -10.32 3.96 -17.07
C GLY A 352 -11.44 4.93 -16.66
N ASN A 353 -11.59 5.25 -15.38
CA ASN A 353 -12.61 6.17 -14.87
C ASN A 353 -12.29 7.63 -15.18
N THR A 354 -13.31 8.49 -15.16
CA THR A 354 -13.11 9.95 -15.11
C THR A 354 -12.73 10.41 -13.71
N LEU A 355 -12.08 11.57 -13.62
CA LEU A 355 -11.80 12.19 -12.32
C LEU A 355 -13.09 12.58 -11.60
N GLU A 356 -14.10 13.04 -12.33
CA GLU A 356 -15.40 13.45 -11.79
C GLU A 356 -16.13 12.28 -11.11
N GLU A 357 -16.11 11.08 -11.71
CA GLU A 357 -16.63 9.85 -11.09
C GLU A 357 -15.95 9.55 -9.75
N ALA A 358 -14.62 9.72 -9.68
CA ALA A 358 -13.86 9.51 -8.45
C ALA A 358 -14.20 10.57 -7.38
N LEU A 359 -14.30 11.85 -7.77
CA LEU A 359 -14.67 12.94 -6.87
C LEU A 359 -16.06 12.77 -6.27
N ARG A 360 -17.07 12.35 -7.05
CA ARG A 360 -18.41 12.07 -6.52
C ARG A 360 -18.39 10.91 -5.51
N SER A 361 -17.52 9.92 -5.73
CA SER A 361 -17.38 8.77 -4.83
C SER A 361 -16.83 9.16 -3.45
N CYS A 362 -16.09 10.27 -3.33
CA CYS A 362 -15.56 10.75 -2.05
C CYS A 362 -16.66 11.01 -1.01
N GLN A 363 -17.86 11.42 -1.42
CA GLN A 363 -19.00 11.60 -0.50
C GLN A 363 -19.40 10.28 0.17
N ILE A 364 -19.49 9.20 -0.62
CA ILE A 364 -19.84 7.86 -0.15
C ILE A 364 -18.71 7.31 0.74
N VAL A 365 -17.45 7.46 0.31
CA VAL A 365 -16.28 7.04 1.08
C VAL A 365 -16.18 7.77 2.42
N ALA A 366 -16.37 9.09 2.44
CA ALA A 366 -16.28 9.89 3.66
C ALA A 366 -17.34 9.49 4.70
N LYS A 367 -18.59 9.27 4.28
CA LYS A 367 -19.63 8.78 5.19
C LYS A 367 -19.34 7.37 5.68
N ALA A 368 -18.91 6.48 4.80
CA ALA A 368 -18.59 5.11 5.19
C ALA A 368 -17.44 5.08 6.21
N LEU A 369 -16.44 5.94 6.03
CA LEU A 369 -15.37 6.16 7.01
C LEU A 369 -15.95 6.66 8.34
N ASP A 370 -16.79 7.71 8.34
CA ASP A 370 -17.40 8.23 9.57
C ASP A 370 -18.25 7.17 10.29
N ASP A 371 -19.12 6.46 9.58
CA ASP A 371 -19.93 5.36 10.13
C ASP A 371 -19.04 4.27 10.75
N THR A 372 -17.94 3.92 10.08
CA THR A 372 -17.01 2.88 10.55
C THR A 372 -16.21 3.33 11.78
N ILE A 373 -15.73 4.57 11.79
CA ILE A 373 -14.98 5.15 12.91
C ILE A 373 -15.89 5.25 14.15
N MET A 374 -17.13 5.68 13.95
CA MET A 374 -18.12 5.87 15.01
C MET A 374 -18.76 4.56 15.51
N GLY A 375 -18.61 3.47 14.76
CA GLY A 375 -19.13 2.14 15.11
C GLY A 375 -20.62 1.96 14.78
N ARG A 376 -21.08 2.49 13.64
CA ARG A 376 -22.48 2.45 13.16
C ARG A 376 -22.75 1.37 12.10
#